data_AF-A0A5B7C9Q4-F1
#
_entry.id   AF-A0A5B7C9Q4-F1
#
_cell.length_a   1.000
_cell.length_b   1.000
_cell.length_c   1.000
_cell.angle_alpha   90.00
_cell.angle_beta   90.00
_cell.angle_gamma   90.00
#
_symmetry.space_group_name_H-M   'P 1'
#
loop_
_entity.id
_entity.type
_entity.pdbx_description
1 polymer ?
#
loop_
_entity_poly.entity_id
_entity_poly.type
_entity_poly.pdbx_seq_one_letter_code
_entity_poly.pdbx_strand_id
1 'polypeptide(L)'
;MMLNANHIFPHNTPNTKEAYYYRMIFERFFSQNSARQTVPGGASVACSTAKAIEWDASWSNNLDPSGRAALGVHLSAYDNQLPSVPNGNLATNIIDNVPPPPPLMMEMHGPGLAIHS
;
A
#
# COMPACT_ATOMS: atom_id res chain seq x y z
N MET A 1 -4.42 17.30 -1.81
CA MET A 1 -3.85 16.67 -0.59
C MET A 1 -2.34 16.87 -0.53
N MET A 2 -1.55 16.16 -1.36
CA MET A 2 -0.08 16.19 -1.25
C MET A 2 0.59 17.55 -1.52
N LEU A 3 0.06 18.37 -2.43
CA LEU A 3 0.64 19.68 -2.78
C LEU A 3 0.83 20.62 -1.57
N ASN A 4 -0.06 20.53 -0.58
CA ASN A 4 0.00 21.36 0.62
C ASN A 4 0.61 20.62 1.83
N ALA A 5 1.09 19.39 1.66
CA ALA A 5 1.57 18.56 2.78
C ALA A 5 2.67 19.25 3.59
N ASN A 6 3.59 19.97 2.93
CA ASN A 6 4.69 20.66 3.60
C ASN A 6 4.23 21.84 4.47
N HIS A 7 3.13 22.49 4.11
CA HIS A 7 2.56 23.58 4.90
C HIS A 7 1.78 23.06 6.11
N ILE A 8 1.11 21.91 5.95
CA ILE A 8 0.27 21.32 6.99
C ILE A 8 1.11 20.51 8.00
N PHE A 9 2.10 19.78 7.50
CA PHE A 9 2.96 18.90 8.28
C PHE A 9 4.44 19.24 8.05
N PRO A 10 4.94 20.39 8.54
CA PRO A 10 6.32 20.83 8.28
C PRO A 10 7.40 19.94 8.90
N HIS A 11 7.06 19.19 9.96
CA HIS A 11 7.94 18.19 10.55
C HIS A 11 7.61 16.80 9.99
N ASN A 12 8.61 16.07 9.50
CA ASN A 12 8.43 14.76 8.86
C ASN A 12 7.29 14.77 7.83
N THR A 13 7.42 15.64 6.83
CA THR A 13 6.42 15.83 5.78
C THR A 13 6.16 14.50 5.05
N PRO A 14 4.91 14.02 4.97
CA PRO A 14 4.60 12.80 4.25
C PRO A 14 4.82 12.99 2.74
N ASN A 15 5.49 12.03 2.11
CA ASN A 15 5.83 12.02 0.69
C ASN A 15 4.89 11.16 -0.17
N THR A 16 4.08 10.30 0.47
CA THR A 16 3.03 9.49 -0.18
C THR A 16 1.64 9.82 0.39
N LYS A 17 0.59 9.54 -0.39
CA LYS A 17 -0.81 9.74 0.06
C LYS A 17 -1.12 8.93 1.32
N GLU A 18 -0.53 7.76 1.43
CA GLU A 18 -0.71 6.88 2.55
C GLU A 18 -0.01 7.35 3.82
N ALA A 19 1.27 7.73 3.72
CA ALA A 19 1.97 8.35 4.85
C ALA A 19 1.22 9.60 5.34
N TYR A 20 0.62 10.36 4.41
CA TYR A 20 -0.25 11.48 4.77
C TYR A 20 -1.49 11.03 5.54
N TYR A 21 -2.17 9.97 5.09
CA TYR A 21 -3.34 9.44 5.78
C TYR A 21 -3.01 8.99 7.20
N TYR A 22 -1.89 8.29 7.41
CA TYR A 22 -1.40 7.93 8.73
C TYR A 22 -1.08 9.14 9.58
N ARG A 23 -0.45 10.16 8.98
CA ARG A 23 -0.17 11.41 9.67
C ARG A 23 -1.43 12.13 10.12
N MET A 24 -2.49 12.14 9.29
CA MET A 24 -3.79 12.70 9.69
C MET A 24 -4.39 11.97 10.89
N ILE A 25 -4.32 10.64 10.91
CA ILE A 25 -4.82 9.85 12.05
C ILE A 25 -3.99 10.17 13.30
N PHE A 26 -2.66 10.14 13.18
CA PHE A 26 -1.74 10.45 14.28
C PHE A 26 -2.05 11.82 14.91
N GLU A 27 -2.16 12.88 14.12
CA GLU A 27 -2.41 14.24 14.62
C GLU A 27 -3.80 14.40 15.27
N ARG A 28 -4.80 13.59 14.89
CA ARG A 28 -6.12 13.58 15.57
C ARG A 28 -6.04 13.05 17.00
N PHE A 29 -5.16 12.07 17.25
CA PHE A 29 -5.01 11.46 18.58
C PHE A 29 -3.86 12.09 19.39
N PHE A 30 -2.82 12.58 18.73
CA PHE A 30 -1.56 13.02 19.35
C PHE A 30 -1.10 14.38 18.79
N SER A 31 -1.88 15.43 19.04
CA SER A 31 -1.66 16.79 18.49
C SER A 31 -0.46 17.54 19.07
N GLN A 32 0.23 16.98 20.05
CA GLN A 32 1.31 17.62 20.80
C GLN A 32 2.64 17.58 20.03
N ASN A 33 3.44 18.64 20.15
CA ASN A 33 4.78 18.71 19.54
C ASN A 33 5.69 17.57 20.01
N SER A 34 5.64 17.21 21.29
CA SER A 34 6.43 16.12 21.87
C SER A 34 6.15 14.78 21.18
N ALA A 35 4.88 14.46 20.92
CA ALA A 35 4.49 13.24 20.24
C ALA A 35 5.01 13.20 18.79
N ARG A 36 5.00 14.33 18.06
CA ARG A 36 5.57 14.40 16.71
C ARG A 36 7.06 14.06 16.67
N GLN A 37 7.80 14.38 17.73
CA GLN A 37 9.24 14.15 17.82
C GLN A 37 9.60 12.70 18.14
N THR A 38 8.65 11.89 18.65
CA THR A 38 8.92 10.48 18.96
C THR A 38 8.85 9.58 17.74
N VAL A 39 8.20 10.02 16.65
CA VAL A 39 8.09 9.25 15.41
C VAL A 39 9.25 9.61 14.49
N PRO A 40 10.23 8.71 14.28
CA PRO A 40 11.33 8.96 13.36
C PRO A 40 10.79 9.10 11.93
N GLY A 41 11.27 10.12 11.22
CA GLY A 41 10.95 10.33 9.81
C GLY A 41 11.88 9.55 8.89
N GLY A 42 11.50 9.44 7.62
CA GLY A 42 12.33 8.85 6.59
C GLY A 42 11.58 7.85 5.72
N ALA A 43 12.31 7.26 4.76
CA ALA A 43 11.77 6.21 3.91
C ALA A 43 11.53 4.94 4.74
N SER A 44 10.37 4.31 4.53
CA SER A 44 9.91 3.15 5.30
C SER A 44 9.12 2.22 4.38
N VAL A 45 9.25 0.92 4.61
CA VAL A 45 8.42 -0.12 4.00
C VAL A 45 8.01 -1.10 5.10
N ALA A 46 6.71 -1.29 5.29
CA ALA A 46 6.15 -2.10 6.37
C ALA A 46 6.76 -1.73 7.75
N CYS A 47 7.17 -2.74 8.52
CA CYS A 47 7.76 -2.60 9.86
C CYS A 47 9.21 -2.07 9.85
N SER A 48 9.74 -1.71 8.68
CA SER A 48 11.18 -1.58 8.49
C SER A 48 11.56 -0.13 8.19
N THR A 49 12.58 0.35 8.89
CA THR A 49 13.26 1.62 8.60
C THR A 49 13.89 1.58 7.19
N ALA A 50 14.49 2.69 6.72
CA ALA A 50 15.16 2.79 5.43
C ALA A 50 16.15 1.63 5.12
N LYS A 51 16.65 0.94 6.15
CA LYS A 51 17.41 -0.31 6.05
C LYS A 51 16.76 -1.38 5.15
N ALA A 52 15.45 -1.53 5.14
CA ALA A 52 14.80 -2.52 4.27
C ALA A 52 14.98 -2.20 2.78
N ILE A 53 15.09 -0.92 2.42
CA ILE A 53 15.35 -0.51 1.04
C ILE A 53 16.74 -0.98 0.58
N GLU A 54 17.69 -1.16 1.51
CA GLU A 54 19.01 -1.70 1.21
C GLU A 54 18.99 -3.21 0.95
N TRP A 55 17.96 -3.93 1.38
CA TRP A 55 17.87 -5.38 1.20
C TRP A 55 17.45 -5.78 -0.23
N ASP A 56 16.61 -4.97 -0.86
CA ASP A 56 16.15 -5.20 -2.22
C ASP A 56 15.92 -3.86 -2.94
N ALA A 57 16.64 -3.67 -4.06
CA ALA A 57 16.55 -2.46 -4.87
C ALA A 57 15.13 -2.21 -5.41
N SER A 58 14.32 -3.25 -5.59
CA SER A 58 12.93 -3.13 -6.05
C SER A 58 12.05 -2.35 -5.07
N TRP A 59 12.40 -2.33 -3.78
CA TRP A 59 11.63 -1.64 -2.75
C TRP A 59 11.89 -0.14 -2.69
N SER A 60 13.00 0.33 -3.27
CA SER A 60 13.31 1.77 -3.36
C SER A 60 12.24 2.58 -4.11
N ASN A 61 11.57 1.94 -5.07
CA ASN A 61 10.53 2.54 -5.89
C ASN A 61 9.13 2.42 -5.27
N ASN A 62 9.01 1.82 -4.09
CA ASN A 62 7.73 1.50 -3.48
C ASN A 62 7.75 1.68 -1.95
N LEU A 63 7.85 2.94 -1.55
CA LEU A 63 7.95 3.38 -0.15
C LEU A 63 6.57 3.44 0.54
N ASP A 64 5.75 2.42 0.33
CA ASP A 64 4.49 2.25 1.02
C ASP A 64 4.76 1.81 2.48
N PRO A 65 4.46 2.65 3.49
CA PRO A 65 4.72 2.32 4.89
C PRO A 65 3.91 1.12 5.39
N SER A 66 2.78 0.74 4.76
CA SER A 66 2.08 -0.50 5.12
C SER A 66 2.71 -1.75 4.50
N GLY A 67 3.45 -1.59 3.40
CA GLY A 67 3.94 -2.68 2.57
C GLY A 67 2.86 -3.38 1.74
N ARG A 68 1.57 -3.01 1.82
CA ARG A 68 0.50 -3.67 1.05
C ARG A 68 0.70 -3.55 -0.45
N ALA A 69 1.42 -2.52 -0.87
CA ALA A 69 1.68 -2.22 -2.25
C ALA A 69 2.89 -2.96 -2.82
N ALA A 70 3.54 -3.86 -2.08
CA ALA A 70 4.74 -4.57 -2.53
C ALA A 70 4.52 -5.26 -3.89
N LEU A 71 5.10 -4.67 -4.95
CA LEU A 71 4.99 -5.15 -6.32
C LEU A 71 5.50 -6.60 -6.41
N GLY A 72 4.72 -7.47 -7.06
CA GLY A 72 5.06 -8.89 -7.22
C GLY A 72 4.76 -9.78 -6.00
N VAL A 73 4.36 -9.22 -4.86
CA VAL A 73 3.92 -9.98 -3.68
C VAL A 73 2.41 -10.09 -3.59
N HIS A 74 1.70 -8.98 -3.84
CA HIS A 74 0.24 -8.91 -3.72
C HIS A 74 -0.45 -8.84 -5.08
N LEU A 75 -1.60 -9.50 -5.20
CA LEU A 75 -2.45 -9.51 -6.42
C LEU A 75 -2.96 -8.12 -6.81
N SER A 76 -3.01 -7.19 -5.86
CA SER A 76 -3.47 -5.81 -6.05
C SER A 76 -2.46 -4.80 -5.49
N ALA A 77 -1.17 -5.13 -5.56
CA ALA A 77 -0.11 -4.13 -5.40
C ALA A 77 -0.27 -3.12 -6.55
N TYR A 78 -0.37 -1.82 -6.23
CA TYR A 78 -0.82 -0.74 -7.12
C TYR A 78 -0.62 -1.08 -8.59
N ASP A 79 -1.74 -1.30 -9.30
CA ASP A 79 -1.76 -1.81 -10.68
C ASP A 79 -0.56 -1.28 -11.45
N ASN A 80 0.28 -2.18 -11.93
CA ASN A 80 1.40 -1.83 -12.80
C ASN A 80 0.82 -0.96 -13.93
N GLN A 81 1.02 0.35 -13.87
CA GLN A 81 0.98 1.18 -15.05
C GLN A 81 2.21 0.79 -15.85
N LEU A 82 2.11 -0.34 -16.55
CA LEU A 82 3.00 -0.67 -17.65
C LEU A 82 3.01 0.57 -18.56
N PRO A 83 4.19 1.02 -19.02
CA PRO A 83 4.27 2.15 -19.93
C PRO A 83 3.36 1.83 -21.12
N SER A 84 2.42 2.73 -21.40
CA SER A 84 1.50 2.60 -22.53
C SER A 84 2.31 2.42 -23.81
N VAL A 85 2.37 1.19 -24.31
CA VAL A 85 3.00 0.86 -25.58
C VAL A 85 2.18 1.56 -26.68
N PRO A 86 2.77 2.46 -27.49
CA PRO A 86 2.05 3.02 -28.62
C PRO A 86 1.97 1.95 -29.71
N ASN A 87 0.76 1.44 -29.95
CA ASN A 87 0.35 0.66 -31.11
C ASN A 87 1.23 -0.54 -31.53
N GLY A 88 0.71 -1.75 -31.34
CA GLY A 88 1.10 -2.89 -32.16
C GLY A 88 1.06 -4.24 -31.44
N ASN A 89 -0.07 -4.93 -31.57
CA ASN A 89 -0.24 -6.38 -31.59
C ASN A 89 0.99 -7.22 -31.19
N LEU A 90 1.08 -7.64 -29.93
CA LEU A 90 1.88 -8.79 -29.51
C LEU A 90 1.06 -9.61 -28.52
N ALA A 91 0.62 -10.77 -29.00
CA ALA A 91 -0.23 -11.71 -28.28
C ALA A 91 0.45 -12.19 -26.98
N THR A 92 -0.16 -11.89 -25.85
CA THR A 92 0.16 -12.46 -24.55
C THR A 92 -0.43 -13.87 -24.48
N ASN A 93 0.27 -14.86 -25.03
CA ASN A 93 0.05 -16.25 -24.63
C ASN A 93 0.85 -16.47 -23.35
N ILE A 94 0.20 -16.46 -22.18
CA ILE A 94 0.57 -17.13 -20.91
C ILE A 94 -0.32 -16.46 -19.86
N ILE A 95 -1.57 -16.92 -19.67
CA ILE A 95 -2.34 -17.13 -18.41
C ILE A 95 -3.84 -17.26 -18.72
N ASP A 96 -4.26 -18.39 -19.31
CA ASP A 96 -5.68 -18.72 -19.57
C ASP A 96 -6.22 -19.87 -18.68
N ASN A 97 -5.55 -20.23 -17.58
CA ASN A 97 -5.97 -21.36 -16.74
C ASN A 97 -6.39 -21.01 -15.31
N VAL A 98 -6.74 -19.74 -15.03
CA VAL A 98 -7.41 -19.40 -13.76
C VAL A 98 -8.90 -19.20 -14.05
N PRO A 99 -9.80 -20.04 -13.51
CA PRO A 99 -11.23 -19.82 -13.66
C PRO A 99 -11.63 -18.46 -13.05
N PRO A 100 -12.55 -17.72 -13.67
CA PRO A 100 -13.00 -16.44 -13.14
C PRO A 100 -13.66 -16.64 -11.77
N PRO A 101 -13.47 -15.72 -10.80
CA PRO A 101 -14.20 -15.78 -9.54
C PRO A 101 -15.71 -15.64 -9.83
N PRO A 102 -16.57 -16.41 -9.14
CA PRO A 102 -18.02 -16.31 -9.33
C PRO A 102 -18.50 -14.90 -8.98
N PRO A 103 -19.57 -14.40 -9.65
CA PRO A 103 -20.13 -13.09 -9.35
C PRO A 103 -20.58 -13.01 -7.89
N LEU A 104 -20.38 -11.85 -7.28
CA LEU A 104 -20.85 -11.51 -5.94
C LEU A 104 -22.39 -11.50 -5.91
N MET A 105 -23.02 -12.65 -5.69
CA MET A 105 -24.38 -12.71 -5.16
C MET A 105 -24.31 -12.56 -3.64
N MET A 106 -24.64 -11.35 -3.19
CA MET A 106 -25.07 -11.09 -1.83
C MET A 106 -26.40 -11.80 -1.61
N GLU A 107 -26.43 -12.87 -0.81
CA GLU A 107 -27.63 -13.30 -0.09
C GLU A 107 -27.21 -13.91 1.26
N MET A 108 -27.86 -13.41 2.29
CA MET A 108 -27.78 -13.79 3.70
C MET A 108 -28.15 -15.27 3.89
N HIS A 109 -27.68 -15.90 4.98
CA HIS A 109 -28.37 -16.86 5.87
C HIS A 109 -27.34 -17.84 6.50
N GLY A 110 -27.06 -17.70 7.81
CA GLY A 110 -26.51 -18.79 8.64
C GLY A 110 -27.60 -19.84 8.97
N PRO A 111 -27.35 -20.91 9.77
CA PRO A 111 -26.22 -21.19 10.65
C PRO A 111 -25.57 -22.60 10.45
N GLY A 112 -24.49 -22.89 11.19
CA GLY A 112 -24.14 -24.27 11.58
C GLY A 112 -22.70 -24.71 11.29
N LEU A 113 -21.74 -24.30 12.13
CA LEU A 113 -20.46 -25.02 12.25
C LEU A 113 -20.70 -26.32 13.03
N ALA A 114 -20.58 -27.48 12.38
CA ALA A 114 -20.34 -28.74 13.05
C ALA A 114 -18.84 -29.07 12.92
N ILE A 115 -18.13 -29.03 14.04
CA ILE A 115 -16.75 -29.46 14.19
C ILE A 115 -16.79 -30.94 14.60
N HIS A 116 -16.27 -31.83 13.76
CA HIS A 116 -15.97 -33.19 14.17
C HIS A 116 -14.49 -33.29 14.56
N SER A 117 -14.26 -33.92 15.70
CA SER A 117 -12.94 -34.30 16.23
C SER A 117 -12.39 -35.54 15.53
#